data_AF-A0A966VXP2-F1
#
_entry.id   AF-A0A966VXP2-F1
#
_cell.length_a   1.000
_cell.length_b   1.000
_cell.length_c   1.000
_cell.angle_alpha   90.00
_cell.angle_beta   90.00
_cell.angle_gamma   90.00
#
_symmetry.space_group_name_H-M   'P 1'
#
loop_
_entity.id
_entity.type
_entity.pdbx_description
1 polymer ?
#
loop_
_entity_poly.entity_id
_entity_poly.type
_entity_poly.pdbx_seq_one_letter_code
_entity_poly.pdbx_strand_id
1 'polypeptide(L)' 'MLSPLRAVTPAAWVAEAVRRWPELLADHGNCEKKAASTALALMFAYPEDRALATRLSKLAREELRHFEQVDKLMQEQGVE' A
#
# COMPACT_ATOMS: atom_id res chain seq x y z
N MET A 1 -5.67 -9.37 22.47
CA MET A 1 -4.73 -9.15 21.34
C MET A 1 -3.91 -7.91 21.64
N LEU A 2 -2.59 -7.97 21.48
CA LEU A 2 -1.73 -6.78 21.56
C LEU A 2 -1.82 -6.02 20.24
N SER A 3 -1.98 -4.70 20.30
CA SER A 3 -1.93 -3.84 19.12
C SER A 3 -0.53 -3.88 18.52
N PRO A 4 -0.37 -4.00 17.18
CA PRO A 4 0.93 -3.82 16.55
C PRO A 4 1.46 -2.38 16.66
N LEU A 5 0.62 -1.42 17.06
CA LEU A 5 0.94 0.01 17.16
C LEU A 5 1.15 0.46 18.61
N ARG A 6 2.12 1.35 18.83
CA ARG A 6 2.45 1.94 20.14
C ARG A 6 1.78 3.28 20.42
N ALA A 7 1.25 3.93 19.39
CA ALA A 7 0.60 5.24 19.49
C ALA A 7 -0.47 5.37 18.41
N VAL A 8 -1.40 6.30 18.62
CA VAL A 8 -2.43 6.68 17.64
C VAL A 8 -1.88 7.70 16.63
N THR A 9 -2.48 7.77 15.45
CA THR A 9 -2.17 8.82 14.47
C THR A 9 -2.50 10.21 15.05
N PRO A 10 -1.54 11.15 15.08
CA PRO A 10 -1.80 12.50 15.59
C PRO A 10 -2.89 13.24 14.80
N ALA A 11 -3.76 13.98 15.48
CA ALA A 11 -4.81 14.76 14.83
C ALA A 11 -4.25 15.79 13.82
N ALA A 12 -3.06 16.34 14.09
CA ALA A 12 -2.37 17.25 13.17
C ALA A 12 -2.00 16.60 11.84
N TRP A 13 -1.69 15.29 11.81
CA TRP A 13 -1.45 14.57 10.56
C TRP A 13 -2.72 14.49 9.71
N VAL A 14 -3.86 14.18 10.35
CA VAL A 14 -5.17 14.12 9.66
C VAL A 14 -5.55 15.48 9.09
N ALA A 15 -5.36 16.55 9.87
CA ALA A 15 -5.64 17.91 9.43
C ALA A 15 -4.84 18.28 8.16
N GLU A 16 -3.57 17.87 8.09
CA GLU A 16 -2.72 18.13 6.92
C GLU A 16 -3.08 17.22 5.73
N ALA A 17 -3.37 15.94 5.98
CA ALA A 17 -3.77 14.97 4.98
C ALA A 17 -5.03 15.40 4.21
N VAL A 18 -6.02 15.98 4.91
CA VAL A 18 -7.22 16.54 4.28
C VAL A 18 -6.89 17.74 3.39
N ARG A 19 -5.93 18.57 3.79
CA ARG A 19 -5.55 19.79 3.07
C ARG A 19 -4.68 19.51 1.83
N ARG A 20 -3.94 18.40 1.85
CA ARG A 20 -3.00 17.97 0.79
C ARG A 20 -3.39 16.62 0.19
N TRP A 21 -4.70 16.40 0.06
CA TRP A 21 -5.26 15.14 -0.42
C TRP A 21 -4.66 14.62 -1.74
N PRO A 22 -4.40 15.45 -2.78
CA PRO A 22 -3.74 14.99 -4.00
C PRO A 22 -2.38 14.32 -3.75
N GLU A 23 -1.57 14.91 -2.89
CA GLU A 23 -0.23 14.40 -2.57
C GLU A 23 -0.29 13.11 -1.76
N LEU A 24 -1.25 13.05 -0.82
CA LEU A 24 -1.52 11.82 -0.07
C LEU A 24 -1.93 10.69 -1.01
N LEU A 25 -2.80 10.98 -1.98
CA LEU A 25 -3.31 9.98 -2.90
C LEU A 25 -2.20 9.44 -3.83
N ALA A 26 -1.31 10.31 -4.32
CA ALA A 26 -0.14 9.91 -5.09
C ALA A 26 0.84 9.05 -4.25
N ASP A 27 1.12 9.43 -3.01
CA ASP A 27 1.96 8.64 -2.11
C ASP A 27 1.29 7.30 -1.74
N HIS A 28 -0.03 7.28 -1.56
CA HIS A 28 -0.80 6.05 -1.34
C HIS A 28 -0.60 5.10 -2.52
N GLY A 29 -0.79 5.55 -3.77
CA GLY A 29 -0.58 4.72 -4.95
C GLY A 29 0.86 4.16 -5.03
N ASN A 30 1.85 4.95 -4.60
CA ASN A 30 3.22 4.47 -4.48
C ASN A 30 3.39 3.43 -3.36
N CYS A 31 2.70 3.57 -2.23
CA CYS A 31 2.71 2.59 -1.15
C CYS A 31 2.18 1.24 -1.59
N GLU A 32 1.10 1.19 -2.38
CA GLU A 32 0.56 -0.07 -2.90
C GLU A 32 1.53 -0.78 -3.85
N LYS A 33 2.15 -0.03 -4.77
CA LYS A 33 3.22 -0.56 -5.64
C LYS A 33 4.40 -1.09 -4.83
N LYS A 34 4.81 -0.38 -3.77
CA LYS A 34 5.91 -0.80 -2.88
C LYS A 34 5.54 -2.07 -2.10
N ALA A 35 4.30 -2.21 -1.64
CA ALA A 35 3.81 -3.40 -0.96
C ALA A 35 3.83 -4.63 -1.88
N ALA A 36 3.29 -4.50 -3.10
CA ALA A 36 3.35 -5.55 -4.12
C ALA A 36 4.81 -5.92 -4.47
N SER A 37 5.67 -4.93 -4.67
CA SER A 37 7.09 -5.14 -4.97
C SER A 37 7.83 -5.84 -3.84
N THR A 38 7.52 -5.51 -2.59
CA THR A 38 8.09 -6.16 -1.40
C THR A 38 7.65 -7.62 -1.31
N ALA A 39 6.38 -7.91 -1.58
CA ALA A 39 5.88 -9.27 -1.63
C ALA A 39 6.61 -10.11 -2.70
N LEU A 40 6.82 -9.56 -3.90
CA LEU A 40 7.60 -10.22 -4.96
C LEU A 40 9.07 -10.42 -4.56
N ALA A 41 9.71 -9.40 -3.98
CA ALA A 41 11.10 -9.49 -3.53
C ALA A 41 11.30 -10.60 -2.48
N LEU A 42 10.36 -10.73 -1.54
CA LEU A 42 10.38 -11.79 -0.54
C LEU A 42 10.18 -13.19 -1.16
N MET A 43 9.36 -13.32 -2.21
CA MET A 43 9.24 -14.59 -2.96
C MET A 43 10.57 -15.02 -3.59
N PHE A 44 11.33 -14.07 -4.14
CA PHE A 44 12.65 -14.35 -4.69
C PHE A 44 13.72 -14.60 -3.62
N ALA A 45 13.61 -13.95 -2.46
CA ALA A 45 14.54 -14.14 -1.35
C ALA A 45 14.37 -15.50 -0.66
N TYR A 46 13.16 -16.08 -0.68
CA TYR A 46 12.84 -17.35 -0.03
C TYR A 46 12.21 -18.36 -1.01
N PRO A 47 12.94 -18.82 -2.05
CA PRO A 47 12.39 -19.59 -3.15
C PRO A 47 11.88 -21.00 -2.75
N GLU A 48 12.43 -21.57 -1.67
CA GLU A 48 12.05 -22.90 -1.18
C GLU A 48 10.77 -22.88 -0.30
N ASP A 49 10.35 -21.72 0.21
CA ASP A 49 9.13 -21.60 1.01
C ASP A 49 7.90 -21.41 0.11
N ARG A 50 7.39 -22.53 -0.41
CA ARG A 50 6.19 -22.58 -1.28
C ARG A 50 4.94 -22.01 -0.62
N ALA A 51 4.79 -22.19 0.69
CA ALA A 51 3.64 -21.71 1.44
C ALA A 51 3.67 -20.18 1.61
N LEU A 52 4.84 -19.61 1.88
CA LEU A 52 5.07 -18.17 1.86
C LEU A 52 4.85 -17.62 0.45
N ALA A 53 5.43 -18.24 -0.58
CA ALA A 53 5.29 -17.78 -1.96
C ALA A 53 3.82 -17.71 -2.42
N THR A 54 3.02 -18.69 -2.04
CA THR A 54 1.57 -18.71 -2.34
C THR A 54 0.82 -17.57 -1.65
N ARG A 55 1.16 -17.26 -0.39
CA ARG A 55 0.54 -16.16 0.37
C ARG A 55 0.95 -14.80 -0.19
N LEU A 56 2.24 -14.61 -0.47
CA LEU A 56 2.77 -13.37 -1.03
C LEU A 56 2.29 -13.12 -2.46
N SER A 57 2.12 -14.15 -3.29
CA SER A 57 1.53 -14.00 -4.63
C SER A 57 0.06 -13.55 -4.58
N LYS A 58 -0.71 -13.97 -3.56
CA LYS A 58 -2.06 -13.45 -3.33
C LYS A 58 -2.01 -11.99 -2.88
N LEU A 59 -1.16 -11.68 -1.91
CA LEU A 59 -0.96 -10.32 -1.40
C LEU A 59 -0.56 -9.36 -2.53
N ALA A 60 0.45 -9.69 -3.33
CA ALA A 60 0.92 -8.83 -4.42
C ALA A 60 -0.20 -8.47 -5.42
N ARG A 61 -1.09 -9.42 -5.76
CA ARG A 61 -2.23 -9.17 -6.64
C ARG A 61 -3.30 -8.30 -5.98
N GLU A 62 -3.52 -8.47 -4.68
CA GLU A 62 -4.43 -7.63 -3.92
C GLU A 62 -3.94 -6.18 -3.87
N GLU A 63 -2.65 -5.95 -3.59
CA GLU A 63 -2.10 -4.59 -3.57
C GLU A 63 -2.04 -3.96 -4.97
N LEU A 64 -1.83 -4.74 -6.04
CA LEU A 64 -1.96 -4.20 -7.41
C LEU A 64 -3.40 -3.78 -7.73
N ARG A 65 -4.40 -4.51 -7.22
CA ARG A 65 -5.81 -4.09 -7.33
C ARG A 65 -6.08 -2.82 -6.51
N HIS A 66 -5.47 -2.67 -5.34
CA HIS A 66 -5.57 -1.41 -4.56
C HIS A 66 -4.91 -0.26 -5.32
N PHE A 67 -3.75 -0.48 -5.95
CA PHE A 67 -3.12 0.50 -6.82
C PHE A 67 -4.05 0.92 -7.96
N GLU A 68 -4.68 -0.02 -8.67
CA GLU A 68 -5.64 0.28 -9.75
C GLU A 68 -6.83 1.12 -9.26
N GLN A 69 -7.31 0.87 -8.04
CA GLN A 69 -8.39 1.67 -7.43
C GLN A 69 -7.94 3.10 -7.11
N VAL A 70 -6.73 3.26 -6.57
CA VAL A 70 -6.14 4.56 -6.27
C VAL A 70 -5.86 5.34 -7.56
N ASP A 71 -5.29 4.68 -8.57
CA ASP A 71 -5.00 5.27 -9.88
C ASP A 71 -6.28 5.76 -10.57
N LYS A 72 -7.35 4.96 -10.53
CA LYS A 72 -8.67 5.40 -11.01
C LYS A 72 -9.16 6.65 -10.28
N LEU A 73 -9.03 6.69 -8.96
CA LEU A 73 -9.41 7.87 -8.18
C LEU A 73 -8.54 9.09 -8.51
N MET A 74 -7.23 8.90 -8.72
CA MET A 74 -6.32 9.96 -9.15
C MET A 74 -6.75 10.56 -10.48
N GLN A 75 -7.07 9.72 -11.47
CA GLN A 75 -7.59 10.16 -12.77
C GLN A 75 -8.92 10.93 -12.65
N GLU A 76 -9.85 10.44 -11.84
CA GLU A 76 -11.14 11.11 -11.59
C GLU A 76 -10.99 12.49 -10.92
N GLN A 77 -9.92 12.68 -10.14
CA GLN A 77 -9.63 13.92 -9.40
C GLN A 77 -8.60 14.82 -10.08
N GLY A 78 -8.06 14.44 -11.24
CA GLY A 78 -7.03 15.19 -11.96
C GLY A 78 -5.68 15.25 -11.22
N VAL A 79 -5.33 14.19 -10.49
CA VAL A 79 -4.05 14.03 -9.78
C VAL A 79 -3.12 13.19 -10.66
N GLU A 80 -1.90 13.65 -10.88
CA GLU A 80 -0.84 12.92 -11.62
C GLU A 80 -0.06 11.96 -10.72
#